data_AF-A0A3B0VR83-F1
#
_entry.id   AF-A0A3B0VR83-F1
#
_cell.length_a   1.000
_cell.length_b   1.000
_cell.length_c   1.000
_cell.angle_alpha   90.00
_cell.angle_beta   90.00
_cell.angle_gamma   90.00
#
_symmetry.space_group_name_H-M   'P 1'
#
loop_
_entity.id
_entity.type
_entity.pdbx_description
1 polymer ?
#
loop_
_entity_poly.entity_id
_entity_poly.type
_entity_poly.pdbx_seq_one_letter_code
_entity_poly.pdbx_strand_id
1 'polypeptide(L)'
;LVSEGLAAASLQVNNTVGNNSCDLMQSSGGSVDASLDILTRPVGISPETVYFSAQQSSDPNCLDFSGGSDLEACRTGQYFAYHFDFDDPDSGVFAVTGNSKNMQVNGAPRAAHTFVCEGAGNSRWNNTNQQCEYAVKVRVQNPTGDWDDACVNVATRPQAVEYSAAETYCISSGSDFTGCPAGVPAANRLTDSPPQNLQTNLSHSRILYQRGSAGMYSPMCIGYDESDIRIDAYGVGNDPLIEEVVIGTAQGCNDQIPSNAQVSGYDVLSKNASGHVISGWTFGNGVANLRLRDLTVGMSATLLTLHNLDLDWSAGGPFSASGNGYVSMMTSAWNCYNNNGLDCNLVPYSYGVFVSEVRSVGDVGDNGVIGHVPPWNIACMNDCGLINSAIIGSYAKTSFGHNLRVMGAWGLVISNSHFAGDHAGTNGAKSKITLRQIRTDAVASQVVNPENFISGNHAGDGPGWQRNSDVGQHFYPHYNFLVDNILGDTLNTVTEDAGWIDLRPGHQYSSVFGSEFLLWSGADFNATQLFLGGRNITSHGTTFNGENITCRFNTRNWPEPSYQFDESLIFSDAPNGRCNGAIRSLPVPLQPGMYGSDLIFADGFE
;
A
#
# COMPACT_ATOMS: atom_id res chain seq x y z
N LEU A 1 -12.49 -7.11 53.14
CA LEU A 1 -12.73 -8.47 53.67
C LEU A 1 -12.91 -9.40 52.47
N VAL A 2 -11.83 -10.13 52.15
CA VAL A 2 -11.73 -11.42 51.40
C VAL A 2 -12.23 -11.38 49.93
N SER A 3 -11.37 -11.28 48.89
CA SER A 3 -10.50 -12.30 48.24
C SER A 3 -11.29 -13.54 47.76
N GLU A 4 -11.12 -14.17 46.60
CA GLU A 4 -10.04 -14.50 45.65
C GLU A 4 -10.73 -14.74 44.27
N GLY A 5 -10.14 -14.83 43.08
CA GLY A 5 -8.79 -15.08 42.61
C GLY A 5 -8.93 -15.69 41.20
N LEU A 6 -8.45 -15.00 40.17
CA LEU A 6 -8.15 -15.61 38.87
C LEU A 6 -6.75 -15.13 38.49
N ALA A 7 -5.82 -16.05 38.58
CA ALA A 7 -4.40 -15.82 38.31
C ALA A 7 -4.22 -15.51 36.81
N ALA A 8 -3.87 -14.26 36.51
CA ALA A 8 -3.16 -13.93 35.29
C ALA A 8 -1.76 -14.55 35.40
N ALA A 9 -1.48 -15.57 34.59
CA ALA A 9 -0.12 -16.01 34.38
C ALA A 9 0.62 -14.84 33.69
N SER A 10 1.41 -14.11 34.47
CA SER A 10 2.28 -13.07 33.96
C SER A 10 3.35 -13.73 33.08
N LEU A 11 3.23 -13.60 31.77
CA LEU A 11 4.39 -13.56 30.90
C LEU A 11 5.19 -12.33 31.34
N GLN A 12 6.18 -12.56 32.20
CA GLN A 12 7.21 -11.57 32.45
C GLN A 12 7.94 -11.33 31.13
N VAL A 13 7.55 -10.24 30.47
CA VAL A 13 8.35 -9.61 29.44
C VAL A 13 9.64 -9.17 30.12
N ASN A 14 10.71 -9.94 29.94
CA ASN A 14 12.05 -9.52 30.28
C ASN A 14 12.39 -8.30 29.43
N ASN A 15 12.13 -7.12 30.00
CA ASN A 15 12.49 -5.82 29.45
C ASN A 15 14.00 -5.56 29.60
N THR A 16 14.82 -6.52 29.15
CA THR A 16 16.16 -6.23 28.70
C THR A 16 16.03 -5.67 27.30
N VAL A 17 16.40 -4.41 27.11
CA VAL A 17 16.73 -3.82 25.81
C VAL A 17 17.90 -4.64 25.25
N GLY A 18 17.58 -5.80 24.69
CA GLY A 18 18.51 -6.55 23.88
C GLY A 18 18.71 -5.75 22.61
N ASN A 19 19.96 -5.54 22.21
CA ASN A 19 20.25 -5.14 20.85
C ASN A 19 19.71 -6.25 19.95
N ASN A 20 18.53 -6.04 19.36
CA ASN A 20 18.06 -6.91 18.29
C ASN A 20 19.13 -6.78 17.19
N SER A 21 19.73 -7.91 16.83
CA SER A 21 20.73 -8.00 15.78
C SER A 21 20.37 -9.18 14.90
N CYS A 22 20.71 -9.09 13.62
CA CYS A 22 20.67 -10.23 12.70
C CYS A 22 21.66 -11.34 13.08
N ASP A 23 22.59 -11.10 14.01
CA ASP A 23 23.50 -12.13 14.53
C ASP A 23 22.79 -13.17 15.41
N LEU A 24 21.56 -12.90 15.84
CA LEU A 24 20.75 -13.75 16.71
C LEU A 24 19.48 -14.18 15.97
N MET A 25 19.62 -15.13 15.05
CA MET A 25 18.50 -15.86 14.44
C MET A 25 18.23 -17.15 15.21
N GLN A 26 16.96 -17.55 15.27
CA GLN A 26 16.53 -18.76 15.98
C GLN A 26 15.71 -19.64 15.03
N SER A 27 15.65 -20.93 15.35
CA SER A 27 14.77 -21.86 14.66
C SER A 27 14.26 -22.93 15.62
N SER A 28 13.18 -23.61 15.24
CA SER A 28 12.72 -24.81 15.94
C SER A 28 13.58 -26.05 15.66
N GLY A 29 14.50 -25.98 14.68
CA GLY A 29 15.22 -27.14 14.12
C GLY A 29 14.37 -28.02 13.20
N GLY A 30 13.20 -27.53 12.77
CA GLY A 30 12.24 -28.22 11.89
C GLY A 30 12.55 -28.11 10.40
N SER A 31 11.53 -28.28 9.54
CA SER A 31 11.68 -28.29 8.08
C SER A 31 11.55 -26.93 7.39
N VAL A 32 11.16 -25.89 8.11
CA VAL A 32 10.98 -24.54 7.56
C VAL A 32 12.33 -23.86 7.36
N ASP A 33 12.47 -23.19 6.22
CA ASP A 33 13.59 -22.30 5.88
C ASP A 33 13.03 -20.91 5.59
N ALA A 34 13.32 -19.95 6.47
CA ALA A 34 12.82 -18.59 6.36
C ALA A 34 13.70 -17.74 5.43
N SER A 35 13.07 -16.91 4.60
CA SER A 35 13.77 -15.89 3.82
C SER A 35 13.17 -14.52 4.08
N LEU A 36 13.99 -13.48 3.97
CA LEU A 36 13.57 -12.08 4.07
C LEU A 36 14.40 -11.22 3.14
N ASP A 37 13.72 -10.57 2.20
CA ASP A 37 14.31 -9.65 1.24
C ASP A 37 13.72 -8.24 1.40
N ILE A 38 14.54 -7.23 1.11
CA ILE A 38 14.08 -5.85 0.93
C ILE A 38 13.83 -5.64 -0.56
N LEU A 39 12.58 -5.37 -0.94
CA LEU A 39 12.21 -5.14 -2.34
C LEU A 39 12.43 -3.68 -2.78
N THR A 40 12.62 -2.75 -1.84
CA THR A 40 12.96 -1.33 -2.11
C THR A 40 14.45 -1.08 -1.92
N ARG A 41 14.84 -0.29 -0.91
CA ARG A 41 16.23 0.01 -0.54
C ARG A 41 16.39 -0.11 0.98
N PRO A 42 17.56 -0.60 1.46
CA PRO A 42 17.81 -0.79 2.89
C PRO A 42 18.26 0.49 3.59
N VAL A 43 18.65 1.53 2.85
CA VAL A 43 19.12 2.81 3.40
C VAL A 43 18.34 3.95 2.78
N GLY A 44 17.76 4.81 3.60
CA GLY A 44 16.95 5.95 3.14
C GLY A 44 16.94 7.13 4.09
N ILE A 45 16.04 8.09 3.82
CA ILE A 45 15.97 9.39 4.51
C ILE A 45 14.62 9.52 5.17
N SER A 46 14.60 9.79 6.48
CA SER A 46 13.40 9.84 7.31
C SER A 46 12.35 10.87 6.83
N PRO A 47 11.04 10.58 6.92
CA PRO A 47 10.49 9.24 7.08
C PRO A 47 10.73 8.41 5.81
N GLU A 48 11.11 7.14 5.98
CA GLU A 48 11.37 6.22 4.87
C GLU A 48 10.51 4.97 5.04
N THR A 49 9.69 4.64 4.04
CA THR A 49 8.99 3.35 4.01
C THR A 49 9.81 2.30 3.28
N VAL A 50 10.05 1.17 3.95
CA VAL A 50 10.75 0.01 3.37
C VAL A 50 9.74 -1.12 3.16
N TYR A 51 9.85 -1.80 2.02
CA TYR A 51 8.98 -2.91 1.64
C TYR A 51 9.75 -4.23 1.70
N PHE A 52 9.17 -5.20 2.39
CA PHE A 52 9.77 -6.49 2.70
C PHE A 52 9.00 -7.63 2.05
N SER A 53 9.72 -8.69 1.69
CA SER A 53 9.13 -9.94 1.20
C SER A 53 9.81 -11.14 1.82
N ALA A 54 9.01 -12.00 2.43
CA ALA A 54 9.38 -13.33 2.89
C ALA A 54 8.90 -14.43 1.94
N GLN A 55 8.49 -14.07 0.72
CA GLN A 55 7.92 -15.01 -0.25
C GLN A 55 8.89 -16.08 -0.73
N GLN A 56 10.20 -15.94 -0.51
CA GLN A 56 11.14 -16.99 -0.88
C GLN A 56 11.23 -18.13 0.15
N SER A 57 10.58 -17.99 1.31
CA SER A 57 10.56 -19.02 2.36
C SER A 57 10.03 -20.35 1.83
N SER A 58 10.50 -21.45 2.43
CA SER A 58 10.23 -22.80 1.93
C SER A 58 10.06 -23.83 3.04
N ASP A 59 9.37 -24.92 2.68
CA ASP A 59 9.24 -26.13 3.48
C ASP A 59 9.03 -27.29 2.49
N PRO A 60 9.81 -28.38 2.56
CA PRO A 60 9.61 -29.54 1.70
C PRO A 60 8.23 -30.20 1.86
N ASN A 61 7.55 -29.96 2.97
CA ASN A 61 6.20 -30.48 3.25
C ASN A 61 5.09 -29.52 2.83
N CYS A 62 5.42 -28.44 2.12
CA CYS A 62 4.44 -27.45 1.71
C CYS A 62 3.44 -28.04 0.72
N LEU A 63 2.16 -27.95 1.07
CA LEU A 63 1.05 -28.33 0.22
C LEU A 63 0.12 -27.13 0.05
N ASP A 64 -0.28 -26.85 -1.19
CA ASP A 64 -1.34 -25.87 -1.44
C ASP A 64 -2.69 -26.38 -0.90
N PHE A 65 -3.69 -25.50 -0.79
CA PHE A 65 -5.00 -25.89 -0.25
C PHE A 65 -5.73 -27.00 -1.03
N SER A 66 -5.35 -27.26 -2.28
CA SER A 66 -5.88 -28.36 -3.07
C SER A 66 -5.13 -29.69 -2.87
N GLY A 67 -4.17 -29.73 -1.93
CA GLY A 67 -3.26 -30.83 -1.72
C GLY A 67 -2.20 -30.97 -2.82
N GLY A 68 -2.05 -29.94 -3.66
CA GLY A 68 -1.05 -29.86 -4.72
C GLY A 68 0.29 -29.32 -4.22
N SER A 69 1.18 -29.03 -5.17
CA SER A 69 2.54 -28.54 -4.95
C SER A 69 2.77 -27.13 -5.50
N ASP A 70 1.71 -26.32 -5.62
CA ASP A 70 1.82 -24.92 -5.99
C ASP A 70 2.53 -24.13 -4.86
N LEU A 71 3.86 -24.00 -5.01
CA LEU A 71 4.71 -23.33 -4.02
C LEU A 71 4.33 -21.87 -3.79
N GLU A 72 3.88 -21.16 -4.83
CA GLU A 72 3.48 -19.75 -4.67
C GLU A 72 2.19 -19.63 -3.86
N ALA A 73 1.22 -20.51 -4.10
CA ALA A 73 0.02 -20.58 -3.27
C ALA A 73 0.37 -20.83 -1.80
N CYS A 74 1.27 -21.78 -1.54
CA CYS A 74 1.84 -22.06 -0.23
C CYS A 74 2.38 -20.80 0.49
N ARG A 75 3.20 -20.03 -0.24
CA ARG A 75 3.88 -18.82 0.24
C ARG A 75 2.93 -17.66 0.52
N THR A 76 1.74 -17.62 -0.07
CA THR A 76 0.79 -16.50 0.10
C THR A 76 -0.04 -16.58 1.38
N GLY A 77 0.49 -17.22 2.42
CA GLY A 77 -0.21 -17.43 3.69
C GLY A 77 -1.27 -18.53 3.64
N GLN A 78 -1.19 -19.46 2.68
CA GLN A 78 -2.02 -20.67 2.71
C GLN A 78 -1.45 -21.73 3.65
N TYR A 79 -0.12 -21.81 3.71
CA TYR A 79 0.59 -22.79 4.53
C TYR A 79 1.39 -22.11 5.65
N PHE A 80 2.13 -21.06 5.32
CA PHE A 80 2.96 -20.35 6.29
C PHE A 80 2.20 -19.27 7.05
N ALA A 81 2.51 -19.12 8.33
CA ALA A 81 2.24 -17.91 9.11
C ALA A 81 3.51 -17.05 9.15
N TYR A 82 3.33 -15.73 8.97
CA TYR A 82 4.41 -14.76 8.97
C TYR A 82 4.25 -13.79 10.14
N HIS A 83 5.35 -13.55 10.84
CA HIS A 83 5.41 -12.58 11.94
C HIS A 83 6.61 -11.67 11.73
N PHE A 84 6.36 -10.41 11.37
CA PHE A 84 7.40 -9.41 11.21
C PHE A 84 7.59 -8.65 12.53
N ASP A 85 8.85 -8.42 12.90
CA ASP A 85 9.30 -7.48 13.91
C ASP A 85 10.21 -6.47 13.22
N PHE A 86 9.80 -5.21 13.18
CA PHE A 86 10.52 -4.15 12.47
C PHE A 86 11.65 -3.54 13.30
N ASP A 87 11.81 -3.95 14.55
CA ASP A 87 12.84 -3.46 15.46
C ASP A 87 12.81 -1.95 15.73
N ASP A 88 11.65 -1.33 15.56
CA ASP A 88 11.33 0.08 15.76
C ASP A 88 10.38 0.28 16.96
N PRO A 89 10.86 0.12 18.21
CA PRO A 89 10.01 0.19 19.41
C PRO A 89 9.45 1.60 19.68
N ASP A 90 10.04 2.64 19.08
CA ASP A 90 9.61 4.04 19.24
C ASP A 90 8.41 4.40 18.33
N SER A 91 8.08 3.54 17.37
CA SER A 91 7.00 3.76 16.40
C SER A 91 5.59 3.83 17.01
N GLY A 92 5.40 3.27 18.21
CA GLY A 92 4.13 3.32 18.93
C GLY A 92 3.05 2.41 18.33
N VAL A 93 1.83 2.93 18.22
CA VAL A 93 0.64 2.20 17.74
C VAL A 93 -0.07 2.96 16.62
N PHE A 94 -0.72 2.24 15.71
CA PHE A 94 -1.59 2.84 14.71
C PHE A 94 -2.81 3.47 15.39
N ALA A 95 -3.06 4.75 15.12
CA ALA A 95 -4.18 5.47 15.74
C ALA A 95 -5.56 4.87 15.39
N VAL A 96 -5.66 4.22 14.23
CA VAL A 96 -6.91 3.64 13.71
C VAL A 96 -7.24 2.26 14.28
N THR A 97 -6.26 1.39 14.48
CA THR A 97 -6.49 0.00 14.96
C THR A 97 -6.01 -0.23 16.39
N GLY A 98 -5.11 0.60 16.90
CA GLY A 98 -4.44 0.40 18.18
C GLY A 98 -3.34 -0.67 18.16
N ASN A 99 -3.12 -1.35 17.02
CA ASN A 99 -2.05 -2.33 16.88
C ASN A 99 -0.68 -1.66 16.90
N SER A 100 0.35 -2.39 17.36
CA SER A 100 1.72 -1.90 17.35
C SER A 100 2.18 -1.64 15.91
N LYS A 101 2.86 -0.50 15.69
CA LYS A 101 3.54 -0.24 14.42
C LYS A 101 4.82 -1.07 14.27
N ASN A 102 5.37 -1.58 15.37
CA ASN A 102 6.61 -2.35 15.36
C ASN A 102 6.45 -3.80 14.84
N MET A 103 5.22 -4.28 14.65
CA MET A 103 5.00 -5.68 14.30
C MET A 103 3.86 -5.85 13.30
N GLN A 104 4.00 -6.87 12.45
CA GLN A 104 2.88 -7.48 11.73
C GLN A 104 2.79 -8.94 12.18
N VAL A 105 1.72 -9.30 12.89
CA VAL A 105 1.55 -10.63 13.49
C VAL A 105 0.48 -11.40 12.71
N ASN A 106 0.71 -12.70 12.43
CA ASN A 106 -0.25 -13.56 11.70
C ASN A 106 -0.65 -12.99 10.33
N GLY A 107 0.36 -12.64 9.53
CA GLY A 107 0.16 -11.83 8.34
C GLY A 107 0.47 -12.51 7.01
N ALA A 108 0.57 -11.64 6.02
CA ALA A 108 1.00 -11.92 4.67
C ALA A 108 2.53 -12.12 4.57
N PRO A 109 3.04 -12.77 3.51
CA PRO A 109 4.48 -12.86 3.26
C PRO A 109 5.13 -11.53 2.87
N ARG A 110 4.33 -10.48 2.67
CA ARG A 110 4.82 -9.13 2.35
C ARG A 110 4.37 -8.17 3.45
N ALA A 111 5.24 -7.24 3.78
CA ALA A 111 5.00 -6.23 4.80
C ALA A 111 5.71 -4.93 4.41
N ALA A 112 5.25 -3.82 4.96
CA ALA A 112 5.91 -2.54 4.81
C ALA A 112 5.88 -1.79 6.14
N HIS A 113 6.91 -1.00 6.40
CA HIS A 113 7.03 -0.19 7.61
C HIS A 113 7.64 1.17 7.30
N THR A 114 7.12 2.23 7.90
CA THR A 114 7.65 3.59 7.79
C THR A 114 8.54 3.90 8.99
N PHE A 115 9.85 3.93 8.76
CA PHE A 115 10.84 4.25 9.78
C PHE A 115 10.97 5.77 9.94
N VAL A 116 10.84 6.24 11.18
CA VAL A 116 11.05 7.65 11.54
C VAL A 116 12.29 7.77 12.42
N CYS A 117 13.31 8.44 11.91
CA CYS A 117 14.54 8.73 12.64
C CYS A 117 14.67 10.23 12.88
N GLU A 118 14.59 10.64 14.15
CA GLU A 118 14.74 12.04 14.57
C GLU A 118 16.16 12.37 15.07
N GLY A 119 17.07 11.39 15.04
CA GLY A 119 18.44 11.52 15.52
C GLY A 119 18.64 10.93 16.92
N ALA A 120 19.45 11.57 17.75
CA ALA A 120 19.92 11.04 19.03
C ALA A 120 18.84 10.70 20.08
N GLY A 121 17.60 11.12 19.87
CA GLY A 121 16.46 10.77 20.73
C GLY A 121 15.86 9.39 20.42
N ASN A 122 16.15 8.81 19.25
CA ASN A 122 15.63 7.51 18.86
C ASN A 122 16.46 6.37 19.50
N SER A 123 15.79 5.34 19.99
CA SER A 123 16.40 4.19 20.69
C SER A 123 17.33 3.35 19.80
N ARG A 124 17.18 3.46 18.48
CA ARG A 124 18.00 2.81 17.45
C ARG A 124 19.10 3.72 16.87
N TRP A 125 19.34 4.88 17.47
CA TRP A 125 20.38 5.81 17.03
C TRP A 125 21.80 5.23 17.16
N ASN A 126 22.51 5.19 16.04
CA ASN A 126 23.94 4.90 15.99
C ASN A 126 24.75 6.19 15.85
N ASN A 127 25.41 6.60 16.92
CA ASN A 127 26.21 7.83 16.94
C ASN A 127 27.47 7.80 16.05
N THR A 128 27.95 6.61 15.66
CA THR A 128 29.10 6.49 14.75
C THR A 128 28.69 6.78 13.31
N ASN A 129 27.55 6.21 12.90
CA ASN A 129 27.06 6.31 11.52
C ASN A 129 26.07 7.48 11.33
N GLN A 130 25.67 8.14 12.43
CA GLN A 130 24.72 9.25 12.44
C GLN A 130 23.37 8.91 11.78
N GLN A 131 22.85 7.71 12.07
CA GLN A 131 21.59 7.18 11.52
C GLN A 131 20.92 6.25 12.53
N CYS A 132 19.63 5.98 12.36
CA CYS A 132 18.94 4.94 13.12
C CYS A 132 19.08 3.59 12.40
N GLU A 133 19.38 2.51 13.12
CA GLU A 133 19.65 1.18 12.57
C GLU A 133 18.72 0.13 13.17
N TYR A 134 18.00 -0.59 12.30
CA TYR A 134 16.94 -1.51 12.67
C TYR A 134 17.26 -2.91 12.13
N ALA A 135 17.16 -3.93 12.99
CA ALA A 135 17.32 -5.33 12.61
C ALA A 135 15.96 -5.99 12.39
N VAL A 136 15.39 -5.80 11.20
CA VAL A 136 14.06 -6.31 10.84
C VAL A 136 14.10 -7.82 10.71
N LYS A 137 13.20 -8.50 11.41
CA LYS A 137 13.09 -9.96 11.43
C LYS A 137 11.73 -10.42 10.92
N VAL A 138 11.72 -11.59 10.29
CA VAL A 138 10.49 -12.34 10.04
C VAL A 138 10.65 -13.73 10.63
N ARG A 139 9.65 -14.16 11.39
CA ARG A 139 9.45 -15.57 11.72
C ARG A 139 8.48 -16.17 10.74
N VAL A 140 8.86 -17.29 10.15
CA VAL A 140 8.01 -18.10 9.28
C VAL A 140 7.71 -19.40 9.99
N GLN A 141 6.42 -19.73 10.12
CA GLN A 141 5.96 -20.90 10.84
C GLN A 141 5.03 -21.74 9.97
N ASN A 142 5.22 -23.07 9.96
CA ASN A 142 4.32 -24.00 9.28
C ASN A 142 3.17 -24.47 10.21
N PRO A 143 2.16 -25.18 9.68
CA PRO A 143 1.03 -25.65 10.48
C PRO A 143 1.37 -26.70 11.55
N THR A 144 2.51 -27.39 11.41
CA THR A 144 2.99 -28.36 12.42
C THR A 144 3.67 -27.70 13.61
N GLY A 145 3.91 -26.39 13.52
CA GLY A 145 4.55 -25.58 14.55
C GLY A 145 6.05 -25.40 14.36
N ASP A 146 6.65 -26.00 13.34
CA ASP A 146 8.05 -25.73 12.98
C ASP A 146 8.20 -24.31 12.47
N TRP A 147 9.31 -23.66 12.81
CA TRP A 147 9.57 -22.28 12.43
C TRP A 147 11.05 -21.98 12.28
N ASP A 148 11.32 -20.94 11.51
CA ASP A 148 12.65 -20.36 11.31
C ASP A 148 12.54 -18.84 11.22
N ASP A 149 13.65 -18.15 11.55
CA ASP A 149 13.74 -16.69 11.52
C ASP A 149 14.71 -16.24 10.41
N ALA A 150 14.34 -15.18 9.67
CA ALA A 150 15.22 -14.48 8.74
C ALA A 150 15.34 -13.00 9.13
N CYS A 151 16.46 -12.35 8.79
CA CYS A 151 16.75 -10.99 9.22
C CYS A 151 17.43 -10.15 8.14
N VAL A 152 17.07 -8.87 8.07
CA VAL A 152 17.70 -7.84 7.23
C VAL A 152 17.93 -6.57 8.04
N ASN A 153 18.97 -5.82 7.70
CA ASN A 153 19.25 -4.54 8.34
C ASN A 153 18.70 -3.39 7.50
N VAL A 154 18.05 -2.44 8.17
CA VAL A 154 17.59 -1.17 7.61
C VAL A 154 18.28 -0.03 8.32
N ALA A 155 18.63 1.02 7.59
CA ALA A 155 19.16 2.26 8.16
C ALA A 155 18.42 3.47 7.62
N THR A 156 18.04 4.37 8.52
CA THR A 156 17.33 5.61 8.16
C THR A 156 18.07 6.79 8.73
N ARG A 157 18.46 7.72 7.85
CA ARG A 157 19.10 8.97 8.27
C ARG A 157 18.05 10.01 8.66
N PRO A 158 18.26 10.75 9.75
CA PRO A 158 17.43 11.90 10.05
C PRO A 158 17.69 13.00 9.02
N GLN A 159 16.64 13.73 8.62
CA GLN A 159 16.77 14.80 7.62
C GLN A 159 17.78 15.88 8.03
N ALA A 160 17.93 16.15 9.34
CA ALA A 160 18.87 17.14 9.85
C ALA A 160 20.35 16.75 9.72
N VAL A 161 20.64 15.46 9.46
CA VAL A 161 21.99 14.96 9.16
C VAL A 161 22.21 14.85 7.67
N GLU A 162 21.19 14.40 6.92
CA GLU A 162 21.30 14.23 5.47
C GLU A 162 21.46 15.57 4.75
N TYR A 163 20.64 16.57 5.10
CA TYR A 163 20.63 17.85 4.40
C TYR A 163 21.39 18.91 5.18
N SER A 164 22.28 19.60 4.48
CA SER A 164 22.93 20.79 5.01
C SER A 164 21.94 21.96 5.14
N ALA A 165 22.37 22.99 5.86
CA ALA A 165 21.58 24.22 5.96
C ALA A 165 21.39 24.93 4.61
N ALA A 166 22.29 24.74 3.64
CA ALA A 166 22.19 25.35 2.31
C ALA A 166 21.19 24.62 1.40
N GLU A 167 20.92 23.35 1.67
CA GLU A 167 19.92 22.52 0.98
C GLU A 167 18.55 22.60 1.66
N THR A 168 18.46 23.32 2.78
CA THR A 168 17.23 23.46 3.55
C THR A 168 16.52 24.78 3.22
N TYR A 169 15.21 24.70 2.98
CA TYR A 169 14.28 25.81 2.86
C TYR A 169 13.37 25.86 4.09
N CYS A 170 13.18 27.07 4.63
CA CYS A 170 12.20 27.33 5.67
C CYS A 170 11.14 28.28 5.13
N ILE A 171 9.89 27.86 5.22
CA ILE A 171 8.77 28.58 4.64
C ILE A 171 7.83 29.02 5.76
N SER A 172 7.59 30.33 5.87
CA SER A 172 6.70 30.92 6.88
C SER A 172 5.87 32.04 6.26
N SER A 173 4.54 31.89 6.22
CA SER A 173 3.66 32.90 5.62
C SER A 173 3.75 34.27 6.32
N GLY A 174 4.12 34.28 7.61
CA GLY A 174 4.26 35.48 8.43
C GLY A 174 5.67 36.07 8.46
N SER A 175 6.63 35.49 7.73
CA SER A 175 8.07 35.78 7.86
C SER A 175 8.64 35.51 9.27
N ASP A 176 7.97 34.66 10.05
CA ASP A 176 8.46 34.18 11.34
C ASP A 176 9.20 32.84 11.15
N PHE A 177 10.52 32.89 11.20
CA PHE A 177 11.36 31.70 11.03
C PHE A 177 11.81 31.12 12.37
N THR A 178 11.08 31.39 13.46
CA THR A 178 11.34 30.77 14.76
C THR A 178 11.21 29.25 14.65
N GLY A 179 12.24 28.53 15.09
CA GLY A 179 12.32 27.07 14.97
C GLY A 179 12.84 26.56 13.62
N CYS A 180 13.12 27.44 12.65
CA CYS A 180 13.85 27.06 11.44
C CYS A 180 15.26 26.55 11.83
N PRO A 181 15.78 25.48 11.19
CA PRO A 181 17.12 24.99 11.46
C PRO A 181 18.19 26.08 11.39
N ALA A 182 19.14 26.01 12.32
CA ALA A 182 20.22 26.98 12.39
C ALA A 182 21.07 26.96 11.11
N GLY A 183 21.54 28.15 10.68
CA GLY A 183 22.42 28.28 9.52
C GLY A 183 21.70 28.35 8.16
N VAL A 184 20.38 28.13 8.09
CA VAL A 184 19.63 28.24 6.83
C VAL A 184 19.81 29.65 6.24
N PRO A 185 20.32 29.79 5.00
CA PRO A 185 20.56 31.08 4.37
C PRO A 185 19.29 31.92 4.26
N ALA A 186 19.42 33.25 4.32
CA ALA A 186 18.29 34.15 4.16
C ALA A 186 17.57 33.98 2.81
N ALA A 187 18.28 33.58 1.76
CA ALA A 187 17.70 33.31 0.44
C ALA A 187 16.76 32.09 0.42
N ASN A 188 16.92 31.16 1.37
CA ASN A 188 16.08 29.97 1.50
C ASN A 188 14.98 30.14 2.57
N ARG A 189 14.83 31.35 3.12
CA ARG A 189 13.76 31.70 4.05
C ARG A 189 12.66 32.40 3.26
N LEU A 190 11.65 31.63 2.88
CA LEU A 190 10.61 32.05 1.97
C LEU A 190 9.31 32.32 2.72
N THR A 191 8.47 33.18 2.15
CA THR A 191 7.11 33.41 2.68
C THR A 191 6.06 32.53 2.03
N ASP A 192 6.46 31.75 1.02
CA ASP A 192 5.60 30.83 0.29
C ASP A 192 6.43 29.69 -0.31
N SER A 193 5.76 28.70 -0.92
CA SER A 193 6.38 27.58 -1.63
C SER A 193 7.46 28.06 -2.63
N PRO A 194 8.57 27.30 -2.80
CA PRO A 194 9.62 27.67 -3.75
C PRO A 194 9.05 27.90 -5.16
N PRO A 195 9.62 28.83 -5.96
CA PRO A 195 9.16 29.07 -7.31
C PRO A 195 9.26 27.83 -8.21
N GLN A 196 8.13 27.41 -8.77
CA GLN A 196 7.99 26.23 -9.62
C GLN A 196 8.21 26.59 -11.10
N ASN A 197 9.46 26.88 -11.48
CA ASN A 197 9.83 27.18 -12.87
C ASN A 197 10.92 26.21 -13.37
N LEU A 198 11.05 26.08 -14.70
CA LEU A 198 11.98 25.14 -15.37
C LEU A 198 13.47 25.31 -15.00
N GLN A 199 13.85 26.38 -14.28
CA GLN A 199 15.23 26.64 -13.88
C GLN A 199 15.50 26.27 -12.41
N THR A 200 14.46 25.97 -11.63
CA THR A 200 14.60 25.52 -10.25
C THR A 200 14.66 24.00 -10.24
N ASN A 201 15.81 23.43 -9.89
CA ASN A 201 15.95 22.02 -9.54
C ASN A 201 16.01 21.92 -8.01
N LEU A 202 15.05 21.23 -7.41
CA LEU A 202 14.92 21.03 -5.98
C LEU A 202 15.45 19.67 -5.53
N SER A 203 16.08 18.89 -6.41
CA SER A 203 16.70 17.62 -6.06
C SER A 203 17.63 17.78 -4.86
N HIS A 204 17.60 16.80 -3.97
CA HIS A 204 18.35 16.79 -2.72
C HIS A 204 18.09 18.02 -1.82
N SER A 205 16.85 18.53 -1.82
CA SER A 205 16.44 19.64 -0.94
C SER A 205 15.53 19.17 0.20
N ARG A 206 15.66 19.87 1.34
CA ARG A 206 14.76 19.75 2.50
C ARG A 206 13.88 20.99 2.59
N ILE A 207 12.57 20.83 2.42
CA ILE A 207 11.61 21.93 2.34
C ILE A 207 10.69 21.86 3.57
N LEU A 208 10.82 22.83 4.47
CA LEU A 208 10.14 22.82 5.75
C LEU A 208 9.12 23.97 5.84
N TYR A 209 7.84 23.64 6.06
CA TYR A 209 6.77 24.61 6.25
C TYR A 209 6.49 24.86 7.75
N GLN A 210 6.25 26.11 8.12
CA GLN A 210 6.07 26.48 9.53
C GLN A 210 4.71 25.97 10.06
N ARG A 211 4.76 25.17 11.12
CA ARG A 211 3.59 24.79 11.93
C ARG A 211 2.95 26.01 12.57
N GLY A 212 1.63 25.96 12.75
CA GLY A 212 0.86 27.06 13.34
C GLY A 212 0.76 28.31 12.44
N SER A 213 1.22 28.24 11.19
CA SER A 213 1.00 29.29 10.20
C SER A 213 -0.49 29.58 10.01
N ALA A 214 -0.87 30.86 10.00
CA ALA A 214 -2.25 31.29 9.73
C ALA A 214 -2.59 31.33 8.23
N GLY A 215 -1.57 31.35 7.37
CA GLY A 215 -1.72 31.41 5.92
C GLY A 215 -1.66 30.04 5.27
N MET A 216 -2.32 29.94 4.12
CA MET A 216 -2.21 28.83 3.18
C MET A 216 -1.04 29.08 2.23
N TYR A 217 -0.26 28.03 1.95
CA TYR A 217 0.84 28.08 1.00
C TYR A 217 0.40 27.70 -0.41
N SER A 218 1.03 28.29 -1.41
CA SER A 218 0.85 27.95 -2.83
C SER A 218 1.24 26.50 -3.11
N PRO A 219 0.80 25.93 -4.24
CA PRO A 219 1.15 24.56 -4.62
C PRO A 219 2.66 24.31 -4.69
N MET A 220 3.04 23.08 -4.40
CA MET A 220 4.40 22.56 -4.49
C MET A 220 4.43 21.44 -5.52
N CYS A 221 5.43 21.41 -6.40
CA CYS A 221 5.60 20.29 -7.32
C CYS A 221 6.99 19.70 -7.31
N ILE A 222 7.05 18.41 -7.66
CA ILE A 222 8.27 17.63 -7.82
C ILE A 222 8.29 17.13 -9.27
N GLY A 223 9.36 17.44 -10.00
CA GLY A 223 9.59 17.00 -11.37
C GLY A 223 9.88 15.51 -11.49
N TYR A 224 9.68 14.93 -12.68
CA TYR A 224 10.03 13.52 -12.94
C TYR A 224 11.54 13.24 -12.86
N ASP A 225 12.36 14.25 -13.11
CA ASP A 225 13.83 14.23 -13.02
C ASP A 225 14.36 14.64 -11.64
N GLU A 226 13.47 14.93 -10.68
CA GLU A 226 13.86 15.33 -9.34
C GLU A 226 13.90 14.16 -8.35
N SER A 227 14.89 14.19 -7.46
CA SER A 227 15.14 13.08 -6.53
C SER A 227 15.51 13.53 -5.12
N ASP A 228 15.26 12.64 -4.16
CA ASP A 228 15.61 12.77 -2.75
C ASP A 228 15.20 14.11 -2.13
N ILE A 229 13.98 14.58 -2.43
CA ILE A 229 13.36 15.76 -1.81
C ILE A 229 12.60 15.33 -0.56
N ARG A 230 12.70 16.12 0.52
CA ARG A 230 11.86 15.96 1.73
C ARG A 230 11.03 17.22 1.95
N ILE A 231 9.72 17.08 1.86
CA ILE A 231 8.76 18.13 2.19
C ILE A 231 8.15 17.81 3.55
N ASP A 232 8.36 18.67 4.52
CA ASP A 232 7.98 18.42 5.92
C ASP A 232 7.59 19.73 6.62
N ALA A 233 7.36 19.68 7.92
CA ALA A 233 7.02 20.81 8.76
C ALA A 233 8.12 21.11 9.81
N TYR A 234 8.15 22.34 10.31
CA TYR A 234 8.99 22.75 11.43
C TYR A 234 8.24 23.64 12.42
N GLY A 235 8.78 23.80 13.63
CA GLY A 235 8.17 24.64 14.66
C GLY A 235 7.08 23.91 15.44
N VAL A 236 6.09 24.66 15.94
CA VAL A 236 5.04 24.16 16.84
C VAL A 236 3.66 24.59 16.38
N GLY A 237 2.62 23.85 16.76
CA GLY A 237 1.24 24.11 16.37
C GLY A 237 0.73 23.14 15.30
N ASN A 238 -0.41 23.49 14.70
CA ASN A 238 -1.09 22.67 13.70
C ASN A 238 -0.22 22.46 12.45
N ASP A 239 -0.48 21.36 11.74
CA ASP A 239 0.17 21.08 10.46
C ASP A 239 -0.03 22.26 9.48
N PRO A 240 1.01 22.68 8.76
CA PRO A 240 0.92 23.77 7.80
C PRO A 240 -0.02 23.39 6.65
N LEU A 241 -0.88 24.34 6.26
CA LEU A 241 -1.81 24.17 5.15
C LEU A 241 -1.15 24.54 3.83
N ILE A 242 -1.01 23.57 2.94
CA ILE A 242 -0.56 23.75 1.56
C ILE A 242 -1.74 23.49 0.63
N GLU A 243 -1.86 24.29 -0.43
CA GLU A 243 -2.89 24.07 -1.44
C GLU A 243 -2.77 22.66 -2.02
N GLU A 244 -1.70 22.32 -2.73
CA GLU A 244 -1.57 21.00 -3.34
C GLU A 244 -0.10 20.61 -3.41
N VAL A 245 0.16 19.31 -3.33
CA VAL A 245 1.46 18.73 -3.69
C VAL A 245 1.28 17.85 -4.93
N VAL A 246 1.98 18.20 -6.01
CA VAL A 246 1.94 17.46 -7.29
C VAL A 246 3.30 16.83 -7.56
N ILE A 247 3.35 15.51 -7.62
CA ILE A 247 4.58 14.73 -7.71
C ILE A 247 4.66 14.06 -9.08
N GLY A 248 5.80 14.14 -9.76
CA GLY A 248 5.95 13.64 -11.11
C GLY A 248 5.30 14.57 -12.11
N THR A 249 5.95 15.70 -12.38
CA THR A 249 5.54 16.64 -13.41
C THR A 249 6.64 16.85 -14.45
N ALA A 250 6.24 17.12 -15.69
CA ALA A 250 7.14 17.44 -16.78
C ALA A 250 7.48 18.95 -16.80
N GLN A 251 6.54 19.79 -16.36
CA GLN A 251 6.72 21.25 -16.26
C GLN A 251 5.71 21.89 -15.28
N GLY A 252 6.19 22.29 -14.10
CA GLY A 252 5.34 22.93 -13.08
C GLY A 252 4.20 22.03 -12.59
N CYS A 253 3.25 22.57 -11.82
CA CYS A 253 2.23 21.72 -11.17
C CYS A 253 1.16 21.16 -12.13
N ASN A 254 1.04 21.67 -13.35
CA ASN A 254 -0.10 21.38 -14.24
C ASN A 254 0.24 20.43 -15.40
N ASP A 255 1.53 20.22 -15.71
CA ASP A 255 1.95 19.35 -16.81
C ASP A 255 2.47 18.02 -16.26
N GLN A 256 1.62 16.99 -16.29
CA GLN A 256 1.94 15.65 -15.80
C GLN A 256 2.29 14.68 -16.93
N ILE A 257 2.30 15.10 -18.20
CA ILE A 257 2.51 14.20 -19.34
C ILE A 257 3.80 14.60 -20.05
N PRO A 258 4.91 13.87 -19.87
CA PRO A 258 6.14 14.19 -20.54
C PRO A 258 6.08 13.82 -22.03
N SER A 259 6.89 14.50 -22.83
CA SER A 259 7.21 14.11 -24.21
C SER A 259 8.32 13.06 -24.25
N ASN A 260 8.45 12.32 -25.35
CA ASN A 260 9.57 11.38 -25.56
C ASN A 260 10.95 12.00 -25.38
N ALA A 261 11.10 13.28 -25.76
CA ALA A 261 12.35 14.01 -25.58
C ALA A 261 12.67 14.23 -24.10
N GLN A 262 11.67 14.59 -23.30
CA GLN A 262 11.84 14.73 -21.85
C GLN A 262 12.14 13.39 -21.19
N VAL A 263 11.40 12.34 -21.55
CA VAL A 263 11.60 10.98 -21.03
C VAL A 263 13.03 10.47 -21.24
N SER A 264 13.65 10.78 -22.38
CA SER A 264 15.04 10.38 -22.65
C SER A 264 16.08 10.97 -21.69
N GLY A 265 15.72 12.02 -20.95
CA GLY A 265 16.54 12.63 -19.92
C GLY A 265 16.24 12.18 -18.49
N TYR A 266 15.21 11.34 -18.28
CA TYR A 266 14.83 10.84 -16.97
C TYR A 266 15.56 9.54 -16.63
N ASP A 267 15.81 9.31 -15.34
CA ASP A 267 16.51 8.12 -14.89
C ASP A 267 15.68 6.85 -15.09
N VAL A 268 16.31 5.81 -15.64
CA VAL A 268 15.65 4.51 -15.80
C VAL A 268 15.48 3.84 -14.44
N LEU A 269 14.32 3.22 -14.22
CA LEU A 269 14.08 2.40 -13.02
C LEU A 269 15.05 1.21 -13.01
N SER A 270 15.96 1.16 -12.02
CA SER A 270 16.99 0.12 -11.96
C SER A 270 17.24 -0.42 -10.55
N LYS A 271 17.81 -1.63 -10.50
CA LYS A 271 18.20 -2.33 -9.27
C LYS A 271 19.69 -2.65 -9.27
N ASN A 272 20.29 -2.67 -8.09
CA ASN A 272 21.67 -3.16 -7.91
C ASN A 272 21.71 -4.71 -7.89
N ALA A 273 22.91 -5.28 -7.76
CA ALA A 273 23.12 -6.73 -7.73
C ALA A 273 22.44 -7.44 -6.54
N SER A 274 22.12 -6.72 -5.47
CA SER A 274 21.37 -7.23 -4.32
C SER A 274 19.85 -7.12 -4.51
N GLY A 275 19.38 -6.62 -5.66
CA GLY A 275 17.96 -6.45 -5.95
C GLY A 275 17.34 -5.17 -5.39
N HIS A 276 18.12 -4.29 -4.78
CA HIS A 276 17.63 -3.02 -4.24
C HIS A 276 17.50 -1.96 -5.32
N VAL A 277 16.43 -1.18 -5.28
CA VAL A 277 16.16 -0.09 -6.23
C VAL A 277 17.15 1.06 -5.98
N ILE A 278 17.75 1.59 -7.05
CA ILE A 278 18.79 2.63 -6.98
C ILE A 278 18.53 3.86 -7.86
N SER A 279 17.56 3.79 -8.77
CA SER A 279 17.18 4.92 -9.64
C SER A 279 15.76 4.73 -10.17
N GLY A 280 15.17 5.80 -10.69
CA GLY A 280 13.86 5.80 -11.35
C GLY A 280 13.29 7.21 -11.47
N TRP A 281 12.07 7.33 -11.98
CA TRP A 281 11.41 8.63 -12.05
C TRP A 281 10.97 9.08 -10.67
N THR A 282 11.12 10.38 -10.39
CA THR A 282 10.70 10.99 -9.14
C THR A 282 11.24 10.22 -7.91
N PHE A 283 12.55 9.94 -7.92
CA PHE A 283 13.16 8.93 -7.07
C PHE A 283 13.33 9.36 -5.60
N GLY A 284 12.90 8.51 -4.68
CA GLY A 284 13.29 8.61 -3.27
C GLY A 284 12.68 9.80 -2.52
N ASN A 285 11.62 10.42 -3.04
CA ASN A 285 10.98 11.62 -2.49
C ASN A 285 10.05 11.32 -1.29
N GLY A 286 9.84 12.30 -0.43
CA GLY A 286 9.01 12.17 0.77
C GLY A 286 8.21 13.42 1.10
N VAL A 287 6.95 13.23 1.49
CA VAL A 287 6.02 14.31 1.92
C VAL A 287 5.41 13.89 3.25
N ALA A 288 5.59 14.70 4.29
CA ALA A 288 5.12 14.35 5.61
C ALA A 288 4.65 15.52 6.47
N ASN A 289 3.72 15.23 7.39
CA ASN A 289 3.31 16.16 8.45
C ASN A 289 2.68 17.47 7.95
N LEU A 290 1.89 17.39 6.87
CA LEU A 290 1.26 18.53 6.21
C LEU A 290 -0.25 18.36 6.20
N ARG A 291 -0.95 19.49 6.19
CA ARG A 291 -2.36 19.54 5.83
C ARG A 291 -2.49 19.96 4.37
N LEU A 292 -3.19 19.18 3.55
CA LEU A 292 -3.26 19.37 2.10
C LEU A 292 -4.71 19.49 1.63
N ARG A 293 -4.97 20.29 0.58
CA ARG A 293 -6.23 20.15 -0.18
C ARG A 293 -6.23 18.76 -0.81
N ASP A 294 -5.23 18.51 -1.66
CA ASP A 294 -5.08 17.31 -2.46
C ASP A 294 -3.60 16.94 -2.56
N LEU A 295 -3.35 15.66 -2.87
CA LEU A 295 -2.06 15.18 -3.31
C LEU A 295 -2.21 14.38 -4.59
N THR A 296 -1.45 14.76 -5.61
CA THR A 296 -1.49 14.11 -6.92
C THR A 296 -0.12 13.56 -7.28
N VAL A 297 -0.09 12.33 -7.80
CA VAL A 297 1.09 11.74 -8.43
C VAL A 297 0.80 11.55 -9.92
N GLY A 298 1.72 12.02 -10.77
CA GLY A 298 1.72 11.91 -12.22
C GLY A 298 1.93 10.46 -12.67
N MET A 299 2.41 10.22 -13.88
CA MET A 299 2.47 8.90 -14.54
C MET A 299 3.31 7.84 -13.82
N SER A 300 4.40 8.24 -13.16
CA SER A 300 5.30 7.30 -12.49
C SER A 300 6.05 7.96 -11.33
N ALA A 301 6.28 7.18 -10.28
CA ALA A 301 7.15 7.53 -9.16
C ALA A 301 7.86 6.29 -8.61
N THR A 302 9.03 6.50 -8.03
CA THR A 302 9.89 5.45 -7.50
C THR A 302 10.31 5.77 -6.08
N LEU A 303 10.01 4.89 -5.12
CA LEU A 303 10.31 5.06 -3.69
C LEU A 303 9.74 6.37 -3.12
N LEU A 304 8.43 6.56 -3.28
CA LEU A 304 7.71 7.74 -2.79
C LEU A 304 7.06 7.44 -1.43
N THR A 305 7.44 8.19 -0.40
CA THR A 305 6.83 8.09 0.94
C THR A 305 5.89 9.26 1.20
N LEU A 306 4.60 8.97 1.38
CA LEU A 306 3.57 9.91 1.83
C LEU A 306 3.20 9.52 3.26
N HIS A 307 3.45 10.41 4.23
CA HIS A 307 3.38 10.02 5.63
C HIS A 307 2.69 11.07 6.50
N ASN A 308 1.75 10.66 7.35
CA ASN A 308 1.09 11.55 8.32
C ASN A 308 0.53 12.83 7.65
N LEU A 309 -0.36 12.64 6.68
CA LEU A 309 -0.98 13.74 5.93
C LEU A 309 -2.43 13.94 6.37
N ASP A 310 -2.77 15.20 6.63
CA ASP A 310 -4.12 15.62 6.98
C ASP A 310 -4.86 16.16 5.75
N LEU A 311 -5.81 15.38 5.25
CA LEU A 311 -6.79 15.76 4.24
C LEU A 311 -8.21 15.74 4.83
N ASP A 312 -8.34 15.93 6.14
CA ASP A 312 -9.61 15.98 6.86
C ASP A 312 -10.24 17.38 6.76
N TRP A 313 -11.25 17.48 5.90
CA TRP A 313 -12.05 18.69 5.69
C TRP A 313 -13.39 18.69 6.43
N SER A 314 -13.60 17.79 7.38
CA SER A 314 -14.87 17.64 8.10
C SER A 314 -15.27 18.85 8.97
N ALA A 315 -14.30 19.64 9.43
CA ALA A 315 -14.54 20.87 10.19
C ALA A 315 -14.80 22.11 9.30
N GLY A 316 -14.93 21.92 7.98
CA GLY A 316 -14.92 23.00 7.00
C GLY A 316 -13.51 23.58 6.77
N GLY A 317 -13.41 24.65 5.98
CA GLY A 317 -12.15 25.31 5.67
C GLY A 317 -12.12 25.96 4.29
N PRO A 318 -11.01 26.63 3.90
CA PRO A 318 -10.88 27.29 2.60
C PRO A 318 -11.03 26.32 1.42
N PHE A 319 -10.84 25.03 1.67
CA PHE A 319 -10.95 23.95 0.70
C PHE A 319 -12.07 22.95 1.01
N SER A 320 -13.01 23.29 1.89
CA SER A 320 -14.25 22.52 2.01
C SER A 320 -15.14 22.82 0.79
N ALA A 321 -14.76 22.28 -0.35
CA ALA A 321 -15.44 22.36 -1.62
C ALA A 321 -15.53 20.96 -2.23
N SER A 322 -16.54 20.72 -3.07
CA SER A 322 -16.71 19.43 -3.73
C SER A 322 -15.47 19.09 -4.55
N GLY A 323 -14.96 17.87 -4.38
CA GLY A 323 -13.84 17.37 -5.16
C GLY A 323 -12.50 17.31 -4.42
N ASN A 324 -12.35 17.93 -3.26
CA ASN A 324 -11.06 18.02 -2.55
C ASN A 324 -10.90 16.95 -1.46
N GLY A 325 -9.67 16.78 -0.96
CA GLY A 325 -9.36 15.96 0.21
C GLY A 325 -8.87 14.57 -0.16
N TYR A 326 -8.23 14.40 -1.32
CA TYR A 326 -7.88 13.09 -1.84
C TYR A 326 -6.37 12.92 -2.13
N VAL A 327 -5.95 11.66 -2.11
CA VAL A 327 -4.67 11.21 -2.66
C VAL A 327 -4.96 10.49 -3.98
N SER A 328 -4.46 11.01 -5.09
CA SER A 328 -4.61 10.41 -6.41
C SER A 328 -3.27 10.04 -7.01
N MET A 329 -3.01 8.76 -7.08
CA MET A 329 -1.78 8.18 -7.60
C MET A 329 -1.95 7.83 -9.08
N MET A 330 -0.90 8.07 -9.87
CA MET A 330 -0.81 7.62 -11.26
C MET A 330 -1.92 8.17 -12.16
N THR A 331 -2.33 9.41 -11.89
CA THR A 331 -3.45 10.10 -12.56
C THR A 331 -3.32 10.19 -14.07
N SER A 332 -2.08 10.21 -14.57
CA SER A 332 -1.78 10.36 -15.98
C SER A 332 -1.31 9.07 -16.65
N ALA A 333 -1.20 7.96 -15.93
CA ALA A 333 -0.73 6.67 -16.48
C ALA A 333 -1.58 6.19 -17.66
N TRP A 334 -2.88 6.51 -17.65
CA TRP A 334 -3.78 6.16 -18.75
C TRP A 334 -3.39 6.76 -20.10
N ASN A 335 -2.56 7.81 -20.14
CA ASN A 335 -2.02 8.34 -21.38
C ASN A 335 -1.19 7.28 -22.11
N CYS A 336 -0.62 6.31 -21.41
CA CYS A 336 0.08 5.23 -22.07
C CYS A 336 -0.80 4.31 -22.91
N TYR A 337 -2.11 4.37 -22.68
CA TYR A 337 -3.10 3.64 -23.45
C TYR A 337 -3.64 4.44 -24.64
N ASN A 338 -3.71 5.76 -24.51
CA ASN A 338 -4.51 6.60 -25.41
C ASN A 338 -3.68 7.67 -26.15
N ASN A 339 -2.39 7.80 -25.86
CA ASN A 339 -1.51 8.81 -26.47
C ASN A 339 -0.44 8.17 -27.36
N ASN A 340 -0.50 8.44 -28.66
CA ASN A 340 0.50 7.96 -29.63
C ASN A 340 1.81 8.76 -29.63
N GLY A 341 1.85 9.91 -28.94
CA GLY A 341 3.01 10.80 -28.86
C GLY A 341 4.00 10.47 -27.74
N LEU A 342 3.68 9.47 -26.90
CA LEU A 342 4.52 8.97 -25.83
C LEU A 342 4.84 7.49 -26.08
N ASP A 343 6.13 7.14 -26.14
CA ASP A 343 6.57 5.76 -26.22
C ASP A 343 6.55 5.14 -24.83
N CYS A 344 5.50 4.39 -24.56
CA CYS A 344 5.24 3.83 -23.23
C CYS A 344 6.22 2.74 -22.79
N ASN A 345 6.99 2.20 -23.73
CA ASN A 345 8.13 1.35 -23.39
C ASN A 345 9.16 2.09 -22.53
N LEU A 346 9.17 3.42 -22.56
CA LEU A 346 10.09 4.27 -21.80
C LEU A 346 9.51 4.75 -20.47
N VAL A 347 8.22 4.48 -20.18
CA VAL A 347 7.57 4.90 -18.95
C VAL A 347 7.57 3.71 -18.00
N PRO A 348 8.27 3.77 -16.85
CA PRO A 348 8.28 2.67 -15.90
C PRO A 348 6.94 2.57 -15.16
N TYR A 349 6.55 1.36 -14.78
CA TYR A 349 5.53 1.21 -13.74
C TYR A 349 5.99 1.89 -12.45
N SER A 350 5.04 2.39 -11.68
CA SER A 350 5.38 2.96 -10.38
C SER A 350 5.82 1.90 -9.40
N TYR A 351 6.88 2.17 -8.66
CA TYR A 351 7.51 1.18 -7.80
C TYR A 351 7.75 1.75 -6.41
N GLY A 352 7.16 1.14 -5.39
CA GLY A 352 7.32 1.60 -4.01
C GLY A 352 6.67 2.95 -3.76
N VAL A 353 5.36 3.05 -3.99
CA VAL A 353 4.56 4.21 -3.57
C VAL A 353 3.85 3.87 -2.27
N PHE A 354 4.12 4.66 -1.24
CA PHE A 354 3.71 4.36 0.13
C PHE A 354 2.82 5.46 0.67
N VAL A 355 1.62 5.09 1.10
CA VAL A 355 0.66 5.97 1.77
C VAL A 355 0.55 5.50 3.21
N SER A 356 1.09 6.26 4.15
CA SER A 356 1.11 5.88 5.56
C SER A 356 0.49 6.96 6.43
N GLU A 357 -0.44 6.56 7.29
CA GLU A 357 -1.10 7.46 8.26
C GLU A 357 -1.76 8.68 7.60
N VAL A 358 -2.38 8.48 6.44
CA VAL A 358 -3.14 9.52 5.77
C VAL A 358 -4.58 9.53 6.27
N ARG A 359 -5.09 10.71 6.60
CA ARG A 359 -6.47 10.91 7.04
C ARG A 359 -7.26 11.69 5.99
N SER A 360 -8.33 11.10 5.45
CA SER A 360 -9.20 11.72 4.44
C SER A 360 -10.67 11.45 4.75
N VAL A 361 -11.41 12.50 5.14
CA VAL A 361 -12.77 12.35 5.70
C VAL A 361 -13.84 13.01 4.84
N GLY A 362 -13.53 14.11 4.15
CA GLY A 362 -14.54 14.95 3.49
C GLY A 362 -15.46 15.67 4.49
N ASP A 363 -16.28 16.59 4.00
CA ASP A 363 -17.28 17.34 4.79
C ASP A 363 -18.68 16.73 4.58
N VAL A 364 -19.34 16.40 5.68
CA VAL A 364 -20.76 16.06 5.73
C VAL A 364 -21.44 17.17 6.51
N GLY A 365 -22.32 17.95 5.86
CA GLY A 365 -23.00 19.05 6.53
C GLY A 365 -23.85 18.57 7.72
N ASP A 366 -24.07 19.44 8.72
CA ASP A 366 -24.79 19.20 9.98
C ASP A 366 -26.24 18.65 9.83
N ASN A 367 -26.77 18.62 8.61
CA ASN A 367 -28.12 18.16 8.27
C ASN A 367 -28.12 16.85 7.46
N GLY A 368 -26.98 16.16 7.33
CA GLY A 368 -26.85 14.94 6.54
C GLY A 368 -26.97 15.17 5.02
N VAL A 369 -26.88 16.42 4.56
CA VAL A 369 -26.80 16.75 3.13
C VAL A 369 -25.35 16.66 2.68
N ILE A 370 -25.12 16.00 1.54
CA ILE A 370 -23.83 15.91 0.85
C ILE A 370 -23.28 17.33 0.65
N GLY A 371 -22.33 17.73 1.48
CA GLY A 371 -21.64 19.01 1.38
C GLY A 371 -20.47 18.88 0.42
N HIS A 372 -19.34 18.37 0.91
CA HIS A 372 -18.05 18.45 0.23
C HIS A 372 -17.27 17.14 0.36
N VAL A 373 -17.62 16.21 -0.52
CA VAL A 373 -17.13 14.84 -0.47
C VAL A 373 -16.08 14.63 -1.57
N PRO A 374 -14.88 14.08 -1.27
CA PRO A 374 -13.90 13.75 -2.30
C PRO A 374 -14.47 12.72 -3.28
N PRO A 375 -14.05 12.71 -4.56
CA PRO A 375 -14.49 11.69 -5.50
C PRO A 375 -14.08 10.29 -5.03
N TRP A 376 -12.93 10.20 -4.38
CA TRP A 376 -12.34 9.02 -3.72
C TRP A 376 -11.36 9.52 -2.66
N ASN A 377 -11.16 8.81 -1.55
CA ASN A 377 -10.21 9.26 -0.53
C ASN A 377 -8.75 8.97 -0.95
N ILE A 378 -8.48 7.73 -1.34
CA ILE A 378 -7.19 7.29 -1.86
C ILE A 378 -7.46 6.51 -3.13
N ALA A 379 -6.84 6.90 -4.24
CA ALA A 379 -7.09 6.20 -5.49
C ALA A 379 -5.88 6.11 -6.39
N CYS A 380 -5.90 5.06 -7.20
CA CYS A 380 -5.00 4.79 -8.29
C CYS A 380 -5.88 4.29 -9.43
N MET A 381 -6.32 5.23 -10.26
CA MET A 381 -7.39 5.04 -11.24
C MET A 381 -6.83 4.88 -12.65
N ASN A 382 -7.67 4.40 -13.55
CA ASN A 382 -7.39 4.36 -14.99
C ASN A 382 -6.09 3.62 -15.30
N ASP A 383 -6.00 2.38 -14.81
CA ASP A 383 -4.92 1.46 -15.15
C ASP A 383 -3.57 2.04 -14.71
N CYS A 384 -3.34 1.98 -13.41
CA CYS A 384 -2.41 2.82 -12.68
C CYS A 384 -1.13 2.09 -12.24
N GLY A 385 -1.15 0.74 -12.22
CA GLY A 385 0.04 -0.11 -12.32
C GLY A 385 1.05 0.11 -11.19
N LEU A 386 0.61 -0.14 -9.94
CA LEU A 386 1.45 -0.05 -8.76
C LEU A 386 2.22 -1.34 -8.51
N ILE A 387 3.52 -1.23 -8.32
CA ILE A 387 4.41 -2.35 -7.97
C ILE A 387 4.95 -2.11 -6.56
N ASN A 388 4.90 -3.13 -5.70
CA ASN A 388 5.53 -3.15 -4.37
C ASN A 388 5.24 -1.92 -3.53
N SER A 389 3.95 -1.60 -3.44
CA SER A 389 3.41 -0.38 -2.84
C SER A 389 2.60 -0.72 -1.59
N ALA A 390 2.37 0.25 -0.71
CA ALA A 390 1.63 -0.01 0.53
C ALA A 390 0.73 1.15 0.97
N ILE A 391 -0.37 0.82 1.64
CA ILE A 391 -1.28 1.74 2.32
C ILE A 391 -1.37 1.27 3.78
N ILE A 392 -0.87 2.07 4.72
CA ILE A 392 -0.63 1.64 6.10
C ILE A 392 -1.26 2.66 7.04
N GLY A 393 -1.99 2.22 8.08
CA GLY A 393 -2.41 3.13 9.17
C GLY A 393 -3.37 4.24 8.74
N SER A 394 -3.96 4.18 7.56
CA SER A 394 -4.72 5.29 6.97
C SER A 394 -6.18 5.26 7.40
N TYR A 395 -6.81 6.44 7.49
CA TYR A 395 -8.21 6.61 7.81
C TYR A 395 -8.96 7.25 6.64
N ALA A 396 -10.02 6.60 6.18
CA ALA A 396 -10.89 7.13 5.14
C ALA A 396 -12.37 6.97 5.50
N LYS A 397 -13.15 8.05 5.40
CA LYS A 397 -14.59 8.03 5.76
C LYS A 397 -15.51 8.30 4.58
N THR A 398 -15.73 9.55 4.19
CA THR A 398 -16.75 9.88 3.19
C THR A 398 -16.11 10.05 1.81
N SER A 399 -16.73 9.46 0.79
CA SER A 399 -16.36 9.63 -0.62
C SER A 399 -17.58 9.57 -1.55
N PHE A 400 -17.50 10.17 -2.75
CA PHE A 400 -18.57 10.06 -3.74
C PHE A 400 -18.56 8.67 -4.37
N GLY A 401 -17.36 8.14 -4.62
CA GLY A 401 -17.11 6.83 -5.21
C GLY A 401 -16.68 5.82 -4.16
N HIS A 402 -15.36 5.63 -4.01
CA HIS A 402 -14.76 4.60 -3.18
C HIS A 402 -13.82 5.23 -2.16
N ASN A 403 -13.68 4.65 -0.96
CA ASN A 403 -12.65 5.10 -0.04
C ASN A 403 -11.25 4.76 -0.57
N LEU A 404 -11.08 3.53 -1.04
CA LEU A 404 -9.87 3.08 -1.71
C LEU A 404 -10.22 2.39 -3.02
N ARG A 405 -9.61 2.86 -4.11
CA ARG A 405 -9.67 2.16 -5.40
C ARG A 405 -8.32 2.10 -6.08
N VAL A 406 -7.87 0.90 -6.45
CA VAL A 406 -6.63 0.67 -7.17
C VAL A 406 -6.89 -0.18 -8.41
N MET A 407 -6.36 0.24 -9.56
CA MET A 407 -6.49 -0.45 -10.84
C MET A 407 -5.12 -0.89 -11.34
N GLY A 408 -4.80 -2.17 -11.16
CA GLY A 408 -3.51 -2.75 -11.51
C GLY A 408 -2.51 -2.61 -10.37
N ALA A 409 -2.37 -3.68 -9.57
CA ALA A 409 -1.41 -3.72 -8.50
C ALA A 409 -0.71 -5.08 -8.43
N TRP A 410 0.61 -5.05 -8.27
CA TRP A 410 1.46 -6.20 -8.00
C TRP A 410 2.18 -5.95 -6.68
N GLY A 411 1.94 -6.80 -5.68
CA GLY A 411 2.55 -6.61 -4.37
C GLY A 411 1.99 -5.40 -3.63
N LEU A 412 0.67 -5.18 -3.61
CA LEU A 412 0.07 -4.15 -2.76
C LEU A 412 -0.19 -4.68 -1.35
N VAL A 413 0.32 -4.00 -0.33
CA VAL A 413 -0.05 -4.26 1.08
C VAL A 413 -0.97 -3.15 1.56
N ILE A 414 -2.16 -3.49 2.04
CA ILE A 414 -3.06 -2.56 2.74
C ILE A 414 -3.16 -3.06 4.16
N SER A 415 -2.62 -2.32 5.12
CA SER A 415 -2.52 -2.81 6.50
C SER A 415 -2.95 -1.79 7.53
N ASN A 416 -3.54 -2.28 8.62
CA ASN A 416 -3.88 -1.48 9.80
C ASN A 416 -4.63 -0.18 9.44
N SER A 417 -5.46 -0.18 8.39
CA SER A 417 -6.17 1.01 7.92
C SER A 417 -7.66 0.89 8.24
N HIS A 418 -8.33 2.03 8.44
CA HIS A 418 -9.77 2.09 8.68
C HIS A 418 -10.47 2.79 7.53
N PHE A 419 -11.19 2.00 6.73
CA PHE A 419 -12.10 2.49 5.69
C PHE A 419 -13.52 2.47 6.26
N ALA A 420 -13.87 3.52 6.99
CA ALA A 420 -15.17 3.64 7.66
C ALA A 420 -16.32 3.68 6.64
N GLY A 421 -16.11 4.38 5.53
CA GLY A 421 -17.10 4.54 4.47
C GLY A 421 -18.16 5.60 4.76
N ASP A 422 -18.81 6.00 3.67
CA ASP A 422 -20.02 6.81 3.52
C ASP A 422 -20.00 7.21 2.04
N HIS A 423 -20.80 6.53 1.22
CA HIS A 423 -20.80 6.74 -0.22
C HIS A 423 -21.94 7.68 -0.62
N ALA A 424 -21.59 8.90 -1.01
CA ALA A 424 -22.53 9.95 -1.41
C ALA A 424 -23.00 9.83 -2.89
N GLY A 425 -22.49 8.87 -3.65
CA GLY A 425 -22.71 8.75 -5.08
C GLY A 425 -24.10 8.26 -5.48
N THR A 426 -24.63 8.80 -6.58
CA THR A 426 -25.90 8.36 -7.19
C THR A 426 -25.76 7.15 -8.13
N ASN A 427 -24.53 6.75 -8.47
CA ASN A 427 -24.23 5.71 -9.46
C ASN A 427 -24.27 4.29 -8.89
N GLY A 428 -25.28 4.00 -8.07
CA GLY A 428 -25.44 2.72 -7.39
C GLY A 428 -24.37 2.44 -6.34
N ALA A 429 -24.57 1.31 -5.66
CA ALA A 429 -23.75 0.86 -4.56
C ALA A 429 -22.24 0.87 -4.86
N LYS A 430 -21.41 1.24 -3.87
CA LYS A 430 -19.95 1.34 -3.98
C LYS A 430 -19.25 0.51 -2.92
N SER A 431 -17.98 0.20 -3.15
CA SER A 431 -17.19 -0.59 -2.23
C SER A 431 -16.12 0.22 -1.53
N LYS A 432 -15.90 -0.07 -0.25
CA LYS A 432 -14.93 0.64 0.60
C LYS A 432 -13.51 0.47 0.04
N ILE A 433 -13.12 -0.78 -0.23
CA ILE A 433 -11.90 -1.12 -0.97
C ILE A 433 -12.27 -1.79 -2.30
N THR A 434 -11.67 -1.34 -3.39
CA THR A 434 -11.79 -1.98 -4.72
C THR A 434 -10.43 -2.13 -5.37
N LEU A 435 -10.01 -3.37 -5.59
CA LEU A 435 -8.82 -3.71 -6.37
C LEU A 435 -9.26 -4.32 -7.71
N ARG A 436 -8.72 -3.79 -8.81
CA ARG A 436 -9.01 -4.27 -10.17
C ARG A 436 -7.73 -4.60 -10.93
N GLN A 437 -7.88 -5.39 -11.98
CA GLN A 437 -6.83 -5.54 -12.99
C GLN A 437 -6.62 -4.26 -13.79
N ILE A 438 -5.44 -4.17 -14.40
CA ILE A 438 -5.18 -3.25 -15.52
C ILE A 438 -6.13 -3.64 -16.64
N ARG A 439 -6.99 -2.72 -17.07
CA ARG A 439 -8.04 -2.86 -18.10
C ARG A 439 -9.02 -3.99 -17.79
N THR A 440 -10.27 -3.64 -17.50
CA THR A 440 -11.30 -4.63 -17.13
C THR A 440 -11.72 -5.57 -18.27
N ASP A 441 -11.30 -5.30 -19.50
CA ASP A 441 -11.64 -6.01 -20.74
C ASP A 441 -10.46 -6.74 -21.41
N ALA A 442 -9.24 -6.56 -20.92
CA ALA A 442 -8.04 -7.11 -21.54
C ALA A 442 -7.73 -8.53 -21.02
N VAL A 443 -7.33 -9.43 -21.93
CA VAL A 443 -6.66 -10.69 -21.60
C VAL A 443 -5.24 -10.34 -21.16
N ALA A 444 -5.07 -10.03 -19.88
CA ALA A 444 -3.74 -9.88 -19.29
C ALA A 444 -3.00 -11.23 -19.32
N SER A 445 -1.69 -11.21 -19.11
CA SER A 445 -0.83 -12.39 -19.26
C SER A 445 -0.22 -12.82 -17.93
N GLN A 446 -0.28 -14.12 -17.69
CA GLN A 446 0.25 -14.77 -16.49
C GLN A 446 1.78 -14.88 -16.50
N VAL A 447 2.42 -14.63 -17.64
CA VAL A 447 3.89 -14.71 -17.76
C VAL A 447 4.58 -13.37 -17.52
N VAL A 448 3.81 -12.28 -17.45
CA VAL A 448 4.35 -10.93 -17.25
C VAL A 448 4.60 -10.71 -15.77
N ASN A 449 5.86 -10.51 -15.42
CA ASN A 449 6.27 -10.18 -14.07
C ASN A 449 6.89 -8.76 -14.05
N PRO A 450 6.18 -7.76 -13.50
CA PRO A 450 6.70 -6.39 -13.39
C PRO A 450 7.81 -6.24 -12.33
N GLU A 451 8.14 -7.28 -11.56
CA GLU A 451 9.32 -7.31 -10.69
C GLU A 451 10.57 -7.88 -11.38
N ASN A 452 10.46 -8.38 -12.62
CA ASN A 452 11.58 -8.93 -13.37
C ASN A 452 12.23 -7.88 -14.29
N PHE A 453 13.39 -7.38 -13.86
CA PHE A 453 14.15 -6.33 -14.53
C PHE A 453 15.14 -6.89 -15.57
N ILE A 454 15.39 -8.21 -15.57
CA ILE A 454 16.46 -8.84 -16.37
C ILE A 454 15.93 -9.35 -17.72
N SER A 455 14.78 -10.01 -17.74
CA SER A 455 14.16 -10.49 -18.98
C SER A 455 13.09 -9.54 -19.51
N GLY A 456 13.14 -8.27 -19.07
CA GLY A 456 12.04 -7.31 -19.02
C GLY A 456 11.12 -7.37 -20.24
N ASN A 457 9.83 -7.29 -19.99
CA ASN A 457 8.76 -7.38 -20.99
C ASN A 457 8.75 -6.19 -21.99
N HIS A 458 9.89 -5.51 -22.18
CA HIS A 458 10.15 -4.45 -23.14
C HIS A 458 11.61 -4.51 -23.61
N ALA A 459 11.83 -4.20 -24.89
CA ALA A 459 13.17 -4.03 -25.45
C ALA A 459 13.80 -2.71 -24.93
N GLY A 460 14.45 -2.77 -23.76
CA GLY A 460 15.25 -1.64 -23.25
C GLY A 460 15.56 -1.57 -21.75
N ASP A 461 15.31 -2.64 -20.97
CA ASP A 461 15.98 -2.93 -19.68
C ASP A 461 15.19 -2.68 -18.36
N GLY A 462 13.84 -2.64 -18.38
CA GLY A 462 13.05 -2.58 -17.13
C GLY A 462 11.54 -2.83 -17.27
N PRO A 463 10.79 -2.91 -16.14
CA PRO A 463 9.33 -3.02 -16.16
C PRO A 463 8.67 -1.69 -16.53
N GLY A 464 7.82 -1.68 -17.56
CA GLY A 464 7.22 -0.47 -18.11
C GLY A 464 5.77 -0.62 -18.57
N TRP A 465 5.17 0.50 -18.96
CA TRP A 465 3.81 0.54 -19.46
C TRP A 465 3.69 -0.02 -20.88
N GLN A 466 2.65 -0.80 -21.11
CA GLN A 466 2.31 -1.33 -22.43
C GLN A 466 1.22 -0.49 -23.09
N ARG A 467 1.26 -0.41 -24.43
CA ARG A 467 0.21 0.25 -25.19
C ARG A 467 -1.04 -0.62 -25.25
N ASN A 468 -2.18 0.02 -25.49
CA ASN A 468 -3.48 -0.66 -25.63
C ASN A 468 -3.51 -1.76 -26.71
N SER A 469 -2.65 -1.70 -27.74
CA SER A 469 -2.59 -2.75 -28.76
C SER A 469 -1.93 -4.04 -28.27
N ASP A 470 -1.21 -3.98 -27.14
CA ASP A 470 -0.36 -5.04 -26.61
C ASP A 470 -0.97 -5.70 -25.34
N VAL A 471 -2.29 -5.86 -25.31
CA VAL A 471 -3.05 -6.36 -24.13
C VAL A 471 -2.52 -7.67 -23.55
N GLY A 472 -2.01 -8.58 -24.39
CA GLY A 472 -1.41 -9.85 -23.96
C GLY A 472 -0.06 -9.69 -23.24
N GLN A 473 0.40 -8.47 -23.04
CA GLN A 473 1.64 -8.14 -22.31
C GLN A 473 1.37 -7.36 -21.02
N HIS A 474 0.11 -7.15 -20.64
CA HIS A 474 -0.25 -6.58 -19.34
C HIS A 474 -0.11 -7.65 -18.24
N PHE A 475 0.31 -7.25 -17.04
CA PHE A 475 0.38 -8.18 -15.91
C PHE A 475 -0.99 -8.38 -15.25
N TYR A 476 -1.22 -9.59 -14.72
CA TYR A 476 -2.31 -9.84 -13.78
C TYR A 476 -1.95 -9.34 -12.38
N PRO A 477 -2.90 -8.73 -11.63
CA PRO A 477 -2.65 -8.37 -10.26
C PRO A 477 -2.26 -9.57 -9.39
N HIS A 478 -1.09 -9.55 -8.79
CA HIS A 478 -0.58 -10.61 -7.92
C HIS A 478 -0.21 -10.06 -6.54
N TYR A 479 -0.23 -10.92 -5.52
CA TYR A 479 0.35 -10.61 -4.21
C TYR A 479 -0.26 -9.38 -3.51
N ASN A 480 -1.58 -9.20 -3.66
CA ASN A 480 -2.29 -8.13 -2.98
C ASN A 480 -2.79 -8.63 -1.63
N PHE A 481 -2.30 -8.00 -0.56
CA PHE A 481 -2.50 -8.44 0.81
C PHE A 481 -3.19 -7.37 1.63
N LEU A 482 -4.30 -7.73 2.26
CA LEU A 482 -5.04 -6.85 3.18
C LEU A 482 -4.88 -7.40 4.59
N VAL A 483 -4.27 -6.66 5.52
CA VAL A 483 -3.90 -7.16 6.85
C VAL A 483 -4.44 -6.23 7.95
N ASP A 484 -5.22 -6.76 8.89
CA ASP A 484 -5.70 -6.04 10.08
C ASP A 484 -6.43 -4.72 9.78
N ASN A 485 -7.21 -4.67 8.70
CA ASN A 485 -7.97 -3.46 8.35
C ASN A 485 -9.34 -3.46 9.05
N ILE A 486 -9.83 -2.26 9.38
CA ILE A 486 -11.19 -2.05 9.85
C ILE A 486 -12.02 -1.50 8.70
N LEU A 487 -13.12 -2.18 8.37
CA LEU A 487 -14.01 -1.82 7.28
C LEU A 487 -15.38 -1.50 7.89
N GLY A 488 -15.99 -0.37 7.50
CA GLY A 488 -17.27 0.05 8.07
C GLY A 488 -17.13 0.86 9.37
N ASP A 489 -18.26 1.35 9.87
CA ASP A 489 -18.36 1.92 11.22
C ASP A 489 -19.70 1.52 11.85
N THR A 490 -19.81 1.68 13.17
CA THR A 490 -21.01 1.30 13.94
C THR A 490 -22.10 2.36 13.95
N LEU A 491 -21.85 3.54 13.36
CA LEU A 491 -22.72 4.71 13.39
C LEU A 491 -23.50 4.87 12.08
N ASN A 492 -23.01 4.30 10.99
CA ASN A 492 -23.57 4.42 9.66
C ASN A 492 -24.76 3.47 9.48
N THR A 493 -25.95 4.02 9.32
CA THR A 493 -27.19 3.25 9.14
C THR A 493 -27.66 3.19 7.68
N VAL A 494 -26.91 3.77 6.73
CA VAL A 494 -27.36 3.99 5.35
C VAL A 494 -26.29 3.55 4.35
N THR A 495 -26.05 2.24 4.22
CA THR A 495 -25.14 1.74 3.18
C THR A 495 -25.84 0.76 2.25
N GLU A 496 -26.23 1.23 1.07
CA GLU A 496 -26.25 0.37 -0.12
C GLU A 496 -24.79 0.23 -0.60
N ASP A 497 -23.97 -0.55 0.11
CA ASP A 497 -22.59 -0.84 -0.32
C ASP A 497 -22.58 -2.05 -1.27
N ALA A 498 -21.79 -1.98 -2.34
CA ALA A 498 -21.66 -3.07 -3.32
C ALA A 498 -20.77 -4.21 -2.81
N GLY A 499 -20.03 -3.94 -1.74
CA GLY A 499 -19.05 -4.82 -1.11
C GLY A 499 -18.16 -3.98 -0.20
N TRP A 500 -17.55 -4.56 0.81
CA TRP A 500 -16.62 -3.85 1.68
C TRP A 500 -15.19 -4.03 1.14
N ILE A 501 -14.88 -5.24 0.69
CA ILE A 501 -13.70 -5.56 -0.12
C ILE A 501 -14.18 -6.14 -1.45
N ASP A 502 -13.71 -5.56 -2.55
CA ASP A 502 -13.92 -6.04 -3.93
C ASP A 502 -12.56 -6.30 -4.59
N LEU A 503 -12.10 -7.56 -4.57
CA LEU A 503 -11.02 -8.05 -5.43
C LEU A 503 -11.66 -8.57 -6.72
N ARG A 504 -11.52 -7.85 -7.85
CA ARG A 504 -12.12 -8.28 -9.12
C ARG A 504 -11.46 -9.53 -9.72
N PRO A 505 -12.17 -10.32 -10.53
CA PRO A 505 -11.57 -11.42 -11.28
C PRO A 505 -10.28 -10.99 -12.00
N GLY A 506 -9.28 -11.87 -12.01
CA GLY A 506 -7.94 -11.60 -12.53
C GLY A 506 -6.85 -11.48 -11.46
N HIS A 507 -7.21 -11.36 -10.18
CA HIS A 507 -6.23 -11.42 -9.09
C HIS A 507 -5.68 -12.84 -8.92
N GLN A 508 -4.40 -12.94 -8.54
CA GLN A 508 -3.78 -14.19 -8.16
C GLN A 508 -3.00 -14.04 -6.85
N TYR A 509 -2.89 -15.14 -6.09
CA TYR A 509 -1.95 -15.23 -4.97
C TYR A 509 -2.10 -14.08 -3.97
N SER A 510 -3.34 -13.70 -3.68
CA SER A 510 -3.73 -12.52 -2.92
C SER A 510 -4.54 -12.95 -1.69
N SER A 511 -4.45 -12.23 -0.57
CA SER A 511 -5.09 -12.70 0.66
C SER A 511 -5.53 -11.58 1.60
N VAL A 512 -6.51 -11.90 2.44
CA VAL A 512 -7.03 -11.02 3.50
C VAL A 512 -6.73 -11.68 4.85
N PHE A 513 -6.17 -10.94 5.79
CA PHE A 513 -5.77 -11.40 7.11
C PHE A 513 -6.31 -10.45 8.17
N GLY A 514 -6.86 -10.99 9.27
CA GLY A 514 -7.16 -10.26 10.50
C GLY A 514 -8.11 -9.06 10.38
N SER A 515 -8.80 -8.91 9.23
CA SER A 515 -9.59 -7.71 8.97
C SER A 515 -10.95 -7.77 9.68
N GLU A 516 -11.36 -6.65 10.27
CA GLU A 516 -12.62 -6.51 11.00
C GLU A 516 -13.64 -5.73 10.18
N PHE A 517 -14.87 -6.23 10.18
CA PHE A 517 -16.01 -5.64 9.49
C PHE A 517 -17.01 -5.16 10.56
N LEU A 518 -17.08 -3.84 10.77
CA LEU A 518 -18.01 -3.16 11.68
C LEU A 518 -19.34 -2.78 10.99
N LEU A 519 -20.43 -3.42 11.40
CA LEU A 519 -21.80 -3.09 11.00
C LEU A 519 -22.48 -2.22 12.08
N TRP A 520 -23.52 -1.47 11.70
CA TRP A 520 -24.38 -0.80 12.67
C TRP A 520 -25.21 -1.79 13.49
N SER A 521 -25.66 -1.36 14.66
CA SER A 521 -26.49 -2.17 15.55
C SER A 521 -27.79 -2.60 14.86
N GLY A 522 -28.02 -3.92 14.77
CA GLY A 522 -29.21 -4.51 14.18
C GLY A 522 -29.14 -4.75 12.67
N ALA A 523 -27.99 -4.50 12.03
CA ALA A 523 -27.77 -4.90 10.65
C ALA A 523 -27.72 -6.43 10.52
N ASP A 524 -28.42 -6.97 9.51
CA ASP A 524 -28.25 -8.36 9.12
C ASP A 524 -26.93 -8.52 8.36
N PHE A 525 -26.17 -9.56 8.68
CA PHE A 525 -24.99 -9.94 7.91
C PHE A 525 -25.38 -10.33 6.48
N ASN A 526 -24.67 -9.81 5.48
CA ASN A 526 -24.81 -10.24 4.09
C ASN A 526 -23.45 -10.65 3.52
N ALA A 527 -23.29 -11.93 3.20
CA ALA A 527 -22.07 -12.49 2.63
C ALA A 527 -21.65 -11.83 1.30
N THR A 528 -22.54 -11.11 0.59
CA THR A 528 -22.17 -10.33 -0.60
C THR A 528 -21.29 -9.12 -0.28
N GLN A 529 -21.04 -8.83 0.99
CA GLN A 529 -20.15 -7.75 1.44
C GLN A 529 -18.66 -8.11 1.30
N LEU A 530 -18.29 -9.37 1.07
CA LEU A 530 -16.92 -9.77 0.76
C LEU A 530 -16.87 -10.38 -0.64
N PHE A 531 -16.31 -9.63 -1.58
CA PHE A 531 -16.19 -10.06 -2.97
C PHE A 531 -14.73 -10.36 -3.29
N LEU A 532 -14.39 -11.65 -3.37
CA LEU A 532 -13.03 -12.13 -3.63
C LEU A 532 -13.00 -12.94 -4.93
N GLY A 533 -12.68 -12.28 -6.04
CA GLY A 533 -12.57 -12.88 -7.37
C GLY A 533 -11.12 -13.09 -7.79
N GLY A 534 -10.79 -14.31 -8.21
CA GLY A 534 -9.46 -14.66 -8.73
C GLY A 534 -9.01 -16.08 -8.35
N ARG A 535 -7.70 -16.34 -8.52
CA ARG A 535 -7.06 -17.65 -8.30
C ARG A 535 -6.19 -17.63 -7.04
N ASN A 536 -6.23 -18.71 -6.24
CA ASN A 536 -5.40 -18.85 -5.04
C ASN A 536 -5.59 -17.67 -4.07
N ILE A 537 -6.84 -17.28 -3.81
CA ILE A 537 -7.20 -16.19 -2.90
C ILE A 537 -7.71 -16.72 -1.57
N THR A 538 -7.22 -16.18 -0.46
CA THR A 538 -7.59 -16.68 0.88
C THR A 538 -7.96 -15.58 1.84
N SER A 539 -8.79 -15.91 2.84
CA SER A 539 -9.17 -15.01 3.93
C SER A 539 -8.98 -15.73 5.26
N HIS A 540 -8.30 -15.10 6.22
CA HIS A 540 -7.93 -15.68 7.51
C HIS A 540 -8.19 -14.72 8.65
N GLY A 541 -8.79 -15.20 9.75
CA GLY A 541 -9.01 -14.37 10.95
C GLY A 541 -9.89 -13.14 10.72
N THR A 542 -10.69 -13.14 9.65
CA THR A 542 -11.60 -12.05 9.32
C THR A 542 -12.79 -12.08 10.28
N THR A 543 -13.16 -10.95 10.86
CA THR A 543 -14.27 -10.89 11.83
C THR A 543 -15.36 -9.94 11.36
N PHE A 544 -16.61 -10.22 11.75
CA PHE A 544 -17.76 -9.33 11.55
C PHE A 544 -18.37 -9.01 12.90
N ASN A 545 -18.33 -7.74 13.32
CA ASN A 545 -18.71 -7.32 14.68
C ASN A 545 -18.07 -8.19 15.78
N GLY A 546 -16.79 -8.55 15.62
CA GLY A 546 -16.08 -9.44 16.54
C GLY A 546 -16.42 -10.94 16.43
N GLU A 547 -17.36 -11.36 15.57
CA GLU A 547 -17.56 -12.79 15.27
C GLU A 547 -16.56 -13.26 14.22
N ASN A 548 -15.75 -14.27 14.54
CA ASN A 548 -14.72 -14.79 13.63
C ASN A 548 -15.33 -15.63 12.50
N ILE A 549 -14.98 -15.30 11.26
CA ILE A 549 -15.40 -15.98 10.04
C ILE A 549 -14.15 -16.33 9.22
N THR A 550 -13.94 -17.62 8.99
CA THR A 550 -12.92 -18.10 8.05
C THR A 550 -13.62 -18.56 6.77
N CYS A 551 -13.35 -17.88 5.65
CA CYS A 551 -13.85 -18.27 4.32
C CYS A 551 -12.67 -18.56 3.37
N ARG A 552 -12.77 -19.62 2.56
CA ARG A 552 -11.76 -20.00 1.56
C ARG A 552 -12.38 -20.03 0.16
N PHE A 553 -11.60 -19.68 -0.86
CA PHE A 553 -12.08 -19.52 -2.24
C PHE A 553 -11.12 -20.21 -3.20
N ASN A 554 -11.60 -21.12 -4.05
CA ASN A 554 -10.79 -21.76 -5.08
C ASN A 554 -11.58 -21.94 -6.38
N THR A 555 -11.34 -21.06 -7.35
CA THR A 555 -11.95 -21.16 -8.69
C THR A 555 -11.05 -21.98 -9.60
N ARG A 556 -11.25 -23.31 -9.64
CA ARG A 556 -10.44 -24.23 -10.47
C ARG A 556 -10.87 -24.31 -11.93
N ASN A 557 -12.02 -23.76 -12.30
CA ASN A 557 -12.56 -23.81 -13.66
C ASN A 557 -12.51 -22.42 -14.32
N TRP A 558 -11.45 -22.15 -15.07
CA TRP A 558 -11.48 -21.06 -16.05
C TRP A 558 -10.78 -21.47 -17.35
N PRO A 559 -11.57 -21.64 -18.41
CA PRO A 559 -11.14 -21.22 -19.73
C PRO A 559 -12.17 -20.23 -20.33
N GLU A 560 -11.64 -19.17 -20.92
CA GLU A 560 -12.24 -18.21 -21.87
C GLU A 560 -12.65 -16.80 -21.38
N PRO A 561 -12.40 -15.77 -22.21
CA PRO A 561 -12.48 -14.36 -21.83
C PRO A 561 -13.83 -13.78 -22.22
N SER A 562 -14.79 -13.76 -21.30
CA SER A 562 -15.81 -12.71 -21.26
C SER A 562 -16.60 -12.84 -19.97
N TYR A 563 -16.92 -11.69 -19.38
CA TYR A 563 -17.79 -11.53 -18.23
C TYR A 563 -18.90 -12.58 -18.13
N GLN A 564 -18.73 -13.57 -17.24
CA GLN A 564 -19.82 -14.27 -16.58
C GLN A 564 -19.28 -15.00 -15.36
N PHE A 565 -19.84 -14.65 -14.21
CA PHE A 565 -19.62 -15.27 -12.92
C PHE A 565 -20.14 -16.69 -12.92
N ASP A 566 -19.34 -17.63 -12.38
CA ASP A 566 -19.90 -18.78 -11.70
C ASP A 566 -19.64 -18.60 -10.20
N GLU A 567 -20.68 -18.20 -9.48
CA GLU A 567 -20.67 -17.98 -8.02
C GLU A 567 -20.61 -19.31 -7.22
N SER A 568 -20.45 -20.47 -7.88
CA SER A 568 -20.68 -21.78 -7.25
C SER A 568 -19.44 -22.53 -6.72
N LEU A 569 -18.24 -21.94 -6.68
CA LEU A 569 -17.01 -22.63 -6.23
C LEU A 569 -16.29 -21.94 -5.05
N ILE A 570 -17.06 -21.59 -4.02
CA ILE A 570 -16.55 -21.12 -2.73
C ILE A 570 -16.59 -22.30 -1.75
N PHE A 571 -15.43 -22.81 -1.34
CA PHE A 571 -15.34 -23.87 -0.34
C PHE A 571 -15.09 -23.25 1.05
N SER A 572 -16.09 -23.24 1.93
CA SER A 572 -15.93 -22.75 3.30
C SER A 572 -15.69 -23.88 4.30
N ASP A 573 -14.65 -23.78 5.13
CA ASP A 573 -14.46 -24.57 6.37
C ASP A 573 -14.90 -23.75 7.60
N ALA A 574 -16.11 -23.18 7.56
CA ALA A 574 -16.74 -22.66 8.77
C ALA A 574 -17.44 -23.81 9.51
N PRO A 575 -17.25 -24.00 10.84
CA PRO A 575 -17.94 -25.04 11.63
C PRO A 575 -19.48 -24.94 11.61
N ASN A 576 -20.02 -23.85 11.06
CA ASN A 576 -21.42 -23.48 11.00
C ASN A 576 -21.90 -23.07 9.59
N GLY A 577 -21.08 -23.22 8.53
CA GLY A 577 -21.50 -23.02 7.13
C GLY A 577 -21.97 -21.61 6.76
N ARG A 578 -21.62 -20.58 7.57
CA ARG A 578 -22.16 -19.21 7.43
C ARG A 578 -21.50 -18.33 6.34
N CYS A 579 -20.49 -18.82 5.63
CA CYS A 579 -19.93 -18.07 4.49
C CYS A 579 -20.79 -18.16 3.21
N ASN A 580 -21.89 -18.91 3.20
CA ASN A 580 -22.76 -19.05 2.02
C ASN A 580 -24.02 -18.21 2.14
N GLY A 581 -24.16 -17.20 1.28
CA GLY A 581 -25.47 -16.78 0.81
C GLY A 581 -26.13 -17.98 0.12
N ALA A 582 -27.18 -18.53 0.72
CA ALA A 582 -28.11 -19.53 0.18
C ALA A 582 -27.54 -20.58 -0.82
N ILE A 583 -27.12 -21.74 -0.32
CA ILE A 583 -26.98 -22.95 -1.13
C ILE A 583 -28.36 -23.32 -1.71
N ARG A 584 -28.60 -23.08 -3.01
CA ARG A 584 -29.53 -23.94 -3.74
C ARG A 584 -28.77 -25.20 -4.12
N SER A 585 -29.22 -26.32 -3.56
CA SER A 585 -28.81 -27.71 -3.72
C SER A 585 -27.85 -28.00 -4.89
N LEU A 586 -26.63 -28.44 -4.59
CA LEU A 586 -25.75 -29.10 -5.57
C LEU A 586 -25.72 -30.61 -5.32
N PRO A 587 -25.66 -31.43 -6.39
CA PRO A 587 -25.64 -32.88 -6.30
C PRO A 587 -24.33 -33.38 -5.67
N VAL A 588 -24.46 -34.46 -4.90
CA VAL A 588 -23.37 -35.14 -4.20
C VAL A 588 -22.28 -35.58 -5.20
N PRO A 589 -20.98 -35.34 -4.94
CA PRO A 589 -19.91 -35.88 -5.78
C PRO A 589 -19.95 -37.41 -5.72
N LEU A 590 -20.14 -38.05 -6.88
CA LEU A 590 -19.84 -39.46 -7.03
C LEU A 590 -18.30 -39.63 -7.00
N GLN A 591 -17.87 -40.69 -6.31
CA GLN A 591 -16.49 -41.09 -5.99
C GLN A 591 -15.45 -40.95 -7.12
N PRO A 592 -14.14 -40.91 -6.77
CA PRO A 592 -13.06 -40.63 -7.73
C PRO A 592 -12.97 -41.72 -8.81
N GLY A 593 -13.40 -41.38 -10.01
CA GLY A 593 -13.15 -42.17 -11.22
C GLY A 593 -11.77 -41.85 -11.78
N MET A 594 -10.97 -42.89 -12.01
CA MET A 594 -9.71 -42.82 -12.74
C MET A 594 -9.94 -42.18 -14.12
N TYR A 595 -9.29 -41.04 -14.40
CA TYR A 595 -9.19 -40.53 -15.76
C TYR A 595 -7.93 -41.09 -16.40
N GLY A 596 -8.14 -42.03 -17.32
CA GLY A 596 -7.12 -42.55 -18.20
C GLY A 596 -6.64 -41.50 -19.20
N SER A 597 -5.40 -41.70 -19.65
CA SER A 597 -4.87 -41.18 -20.90
C SER A 597 -5.84 -41.42 -22.06
N ASP A 598 -6.26 -40.38 -22.78
CA ASP A 598 -6.35 -40.34 -24.26
C ASP A 598 -7.10 -39.10 -24.77
N LEU A 599 -6.75 -38.70 -26.01
CA LEU A 599 -7.31 -37.68 -26.92
C LEU A 599 -6.67 -36.28 -26.79
N ILE A 600 -5.52 -35.98 -27.43
CA ILE A 600 -5.21 -35.89 -28.88
C ILE A 600 -6.03 -34.82 -29.61
N PHE A 601 -5.33 -33.76 -29.99
CA PHE A 601 -5.74 -32.73 -30.96
C PHE A 601 -6.14 -33.36 -32.30
N ALA A 602 -7.33 -33.03 -32.80
CA ALA A 602 -7.67 -33.18 -34.22
C ALA A 602 -8.82 -32.21 -34.59
N ASP A 603 -8.55 -31.40 -35.61
CA ASP A 603 -9.47 -30.73 -36.56
C ASP A 603 -10.44 -29.66 -35.99
N GLY A 604 -10.60 -28.46 -36.55
CA GLY A 604 -10.13 -27.80 -37.76
C GLY A 604 -10.91 -26.49 -37.88
N PHE A 605 -10.22 -25.36 -38.06
CA PHE A 605 -10.83 -24.07 -38.38
C PHE A 605 -11.28 -24.07 -39.85
N GLU A 606 -12.55 -23.72 -40.09
CA GLU A 606 -12.95 -22.83 -41.18
C GLU A 606 -13.16 -21.42 -40.61
#